data_AF-A0A1I1L6D7-F1
#
_entry.id   AF-A0A1I1L6D7-F1
#
_cell.length_a   1.000
_cell.length_b   1.000
_cell.length_c   1.000
_cell.angle_alpha   90.00
_cell.angle_beta   90.00
_cell.angle_gamma   90.00
#
_symmetry.space_group_name_H-M   'P 1'
#
loop_
_entity.id
_entity.type
_entity.pdbx_description
1 polymer ?
#
loop_
_entity_poly.entity_id
_entity_poly.type
_entity_poly.pdbx_seq_one_letter_code
_entity_poly.pdbx_strand_id
1 'polypeptide(L)'
;MRYQTIDIRRQTFSFFVYFGLLALVFVGSCAKEKLDNIIDHPNPFDNGELSPVRIINAAEYFNVIANGDSLTSFAGFFSATSPSVPFGGPWYSASMGTEYFPFHGYLGREWRIPQRLFRDNGRLDLFFQHIMGYPNVENNPAGNILGLTIQHTDNRPVDYYIGPHPVEGVYFAVDRDETPSSQPDHFKIRVVNLASDVETTPNFYEPLTLTYADGTPVDPRTTGIDASRRVTDYVELPYGTYQFRVVSQTGFQLPGTDGRTEHMITDPATLSLVSRDVYTAPAKLHHLVYAPIHSYQPGGVYTIHVYPSKFMWYRIGFFEAFNFFENAFRVVQDNVPTANLKYGRAQLVNALPGSQLKLRFGSGGSTEDTPYGQASAYSTLSVGETQIALTDGSGDMLAAITHLVQPNQHYSVYAYPDETGKPQIVVIANDLSGNGELMPFRKRFINLCPDIPYVTFTRNDGESMGQPQVVANLRPGIASLEDPYISGDERQEPYEILAYRSAPGKVPGVWADDIPVLQSHDFIARNELYARFGGNLPTHEPGYYTVALIGRVGDNVPPEHKARMVIIKHNR
;
A
#
# COMPACT_ATOMS: atom_id res chain seq x y z
N MET A 1 15.17 -67.72 24.28
CA MET A 1 15.92 -66.68 23.54
C MET A 1 15.34 -66.47 22.12
N ARG A 2 14.02 -66.28 21.99
CA ARG A 2 13.33 -66.12 20.66
C ARG A 2 12.18 -65.11 20.64
N TYR A 3 11.96 -64.35 21.72
CA TYR A 3 10.85 -63.39 21.82
C TYR A 3 11.28 -61.91 21.81
N GLN A 4 12.57 -61.59 21.89
CA GLN A 4 13.03 -60.18 21.88
C GLN A 4 13.31 -59.61 20.47
N THR A 5 13.45 -60.45 19.45
CA THR A 5 13.86 -60.00 18.11
C THR A 5 12.70 -59.45 17.27
N ILE A 6 11.45 -59.77 17.62
CA ILE A 6 10.26 -59.31 16.89
C ILE A 6 9.90 -57.87 17.28
N ASP A 7 10.15 -57.48 18.54
CA ASP A 7 9.76 -56.17 19.08
C ASP A 7 10.64 -55.03 18.53
N ILE A 8 11.95 -55.30 18.40
CA ILE A 8 12.92 -54.32 17.86
C ILE A 8 12.60 -53.96 16.40
N ARG A 9 12.17 -54.93 15.58
CA ARG A 9 11.81 -54.69 14.17
C ARG A 9 10.53 -53.85 14.03
N ARG A 10 9.58 -54.03 14.95
CA ARG A 10 8.34 -53.25 14.97
C ARG A 10 8.59 -51.82 15.43
N GLN A 11 9.43 -51.63 16.45
CA GLN A 11 9.83 -50.29 16.91
C GLN A 11 10.67 -49.52 15.88
N THR A 12 11.61 -50.19 15.20
CA THR A 12 12.37 -49.54 14.10
C THR A 12 11.47 -49.17 12.93
N PHE A 13 10.55 -50.06 12.52
CA PHE A 13 9.60 -49.74 11.45
C PHE A 13 8.69 -48.57 11.81
N SER A 14 8.13 -48.55 13.02
CA SER A 14 7.34 -47.41 13.51
C SER A 14 8.16 -46.12 13.57
N PHE A 15 9.42 -46.17 14.04
CA PHE A 15 10.30 -45.00 14.07
C PHE A 15 10.57 -44.44 12.67
N PHE A 16 10.84 -45.28 11.67
CA PHE A 16 11.03 -44.83 10.29
C PHE A 16 9.75 -44.27 9.65
N VAL A 17 8.58 -44.84 9.98
CA VAL A 17 7.28 -44.31 9.50
C VAL A 17 6.97 -42.95 10.13
N TYR A 18 7.18 -42.78 11.43
CA TYR A 18 6.98 -41.49 12.10
C TYR A 18 7.99 -40.44 11.65
N PHE A 19 9.27 -40.81 11.47
CA PHE A 19 10.29 -39.92 10.95
C PHE A 19 10.02 -39.53 9.49
N GLY A 20 9.52 -40.46 8.66
CA GLY A 20 9.09 -40.19 7.30
C GLY A 20 7.88 -39.27 7.21
N LEU A 21 6.88 -39.45 8.08
CA LEU A 21 5.72 -38.55 8.20
C LEU A 21 6.11 -37.15 8.71
N LEU A 22 7.02 -37.07 9.69
CA LEU A 22 7.54 -35.79 10.18
C LEU A 22 8.35 -35.07 9.10
N ALA A 23 9.18 -35.79 8.35
CA ALA A 23 9.93 -35.26 7.22
C ALA A 23 8.99 -34.73 6.12
N LEU A 24 7.90 -35.43 5.81
CA LEU A 24 6.86 -34.97 4.86
C LEU A 24 6.17 -33.68 5.30
N VAL A 25 6.00 -33.44 6.61
CA VAL A 25 5.50 -32.16 7.13
C VAL A 25 6.53 -31.03 6.94
N PHE A 26 7.83 -31.32 7.08
CA PHE A 26 8.88 -30.32 6.81
C PHE A 26 9.07 -30.01 5.32
N VAL A 27 8.79 -30.94 4.39
CA VAL A 27 8.81 -30.65 2.94
C VAL A 27 7.49 -30.01 2.45
N GLY A 28 6.38 -30.18 3.19
CA GLY A 28 5.09 -29.55 2.92
C GLY A 28 4.94 -28.12 3.45
N SER A 29 5.87 -27.65 4.27
CA SER A 29 6.02 -26.24 4.66
C SER A 29 6.70 -25.43 3.53
N CYS A 30 6.24 -25.62 2.30
CA CYS A 30 6.56 -24.70 1.21
C CYS A 30 5.88 -23.37 1.50
N ALA A 31 6.64 -22.30 1.24
CA ALA A 31 6.31 -20.90 1.45
C ALA A 31 4.81 -20.62 1.35
N LYS A 32 4.25 -20.00 2.38
CA LYS A 32 3.06 -19.18 2.23
C LYS A 32 3.44 -18.11 1.20
N GLU A 33 3.17 -18.37 -0.08
CA GLU A 33 3.24 -17.35 -1.12
C GLU A 33 2.38 -16.21 -0.60
N LYS A 34 3.04 -15.09 -0.27
CA LYS A 34 2.33 -13.83 -0.11
C LYS A 34 1.70 -13.61 -1.48
N LEU A 35 0.38 -13.75 -1.53
CA LEU A 35 -0.44 -13.44 -2.69
C LEU A 35 0.05 -12.08 -3.21
N ASP A 36 0.75 -12.10 -4.35
CA ASP A 36 0.93 -10.90 -5.13
C ASP A 36 -0.48 -10.42 -5.46
N ASN A 37 -0.81 -9.23 -4.96
CA ASN A 37 -2.07 -8.56 -5.23
C ASN A 37 -2.34 -8.65 -6.73
N ILE A 38 -3.54 -9.12 -7.11
CA ILE A 38 -4.04 -9.30 -8.48
C ILE A 38 -3.42 -8.26 -9.42
N ILE A 39 -2.29 -8.61 -10.02
CA ILE A 39 -1.74 -7.84 -11.12
C ILE A 39 -2.40 -8.47 -12.33
N ASP A 40 -3.20 -7.68 -13.02
CA ASP A 40 -3.99 -8.05 -14.20
C ASP A 40 -3.05 -8.24 -15.42
N HIS A 41 -1.92 -8.92 -15.21
CA HIS A 41 -1.06 -9.38 -16.28
C HIS A 41 -1.63 -10.72 -16.78
N PRO A 42 -2.05 -10.82 -18.05
CA PRO A 42 -2.32 -12.12 -18.62
C PRO A 42 -1.08 -12.99 -18.46
N ASN A 43 -1.28 -14.26 -18.08
CA ASN A 43 -0.20 -15.21 -17.91
C ASN A 43 0.61 -15.29 -19.22
N PRO A 44 1.93 -15.00 -19.22
CA PRO A 44 2.74 -14.96 -20.44
C PRO A 44 2.81 -16.31 -21.17
N PHE A 45 2.51 -17.43 -20.50
CA PHE A 45 2.66 -18.76 -21.08
C PHE A 45 1.73 -19.05 -22.28
N ASP A 46 0.61 -18.33 -22.45
CA ASP A 46 -0.36 -18.63 -23.52
C ASP A 46 -0.24 -17.72 -24.76
N ASN A 47 0.56 -16.64 -24.72
CA ASN A 47 0.58 -15.60 -25.76
C ASN A 47 1.89 -15.49 -26.57
N GLY A 48 2.89 -16.31 -26.27
CA GLY A 48 4.21 -16.27 -26.93
C GLY A 48 5.10 -15.14 -26.40
N GLU A 49 6.13 -14.77 -27.17
CA GLU A 49 7.04 -13.67 -26.83
C GLU A 49 6.29 -12.33 -26.83
N LEU A 50 6.44 -11.55 -25.75
CA LEU A 50 5.83 -10.23 -25.62
C LEU A 50 6.72 -9.17 -26.26
N SER A 51 6.11 -8.22 -26.97
CA SER A 51 6.81 -7.05 -27.50
C SER A 51 7.12 -6.06 -26.36
N PRO A 52 8.05 -5.12 -26.58
CA PRO A 52 8.32 -4.06 -25.60
C PRO A 52 7.22 -2.97 -25.59
N VAL A 53 6.21 -3.10 -26.46
CA VAL A 53 5.07 -2.18 -26.60
C VAL A 53 3.93 -2.61 -25.69
N ARG A 54 3.36 -1.63 -24.98
CA ARG A 54 2.27 -1.84 -24.02
C ARG A 54 1.15 -0.82 -24.20
N ILE A 55 -0.08 -1.28 -24.05
CA ILE A 55 -1.27 -0.43 -23.98
C ILE A 55 -1.62 -0.16 -22.52
N ILE A 56 -1.80 1.11 -22.17
CA ILE A 56 -2.31 1.56 -20.88
C ILE A 56 -3.75 2.07 -21.09
N ASN A 57 -4.72 1.22 -20.73
CA ASN A 57 -6.15 1.48 -20.96
C ASN A 57 -6.72 2.32 -19.81
N ALA A 58 -6.78 3.64 -20.01
CA ALA A 58 -7.44 4.59 -19.11
C ALA A 58 -8.92 4.80 -19.49
N ALA A 59 -9.26 4.58 -20.76
CA ALA A 59 -10.62 4.75 -21.26
C ALA A 59 -11.60 3.69 -20.76
N GLU A 60 -11.12 2.54 -20.26
CA GLU A 60 -11.93 1.36 -19.94
C GLU A 60 -12.53 0.67 -21.19
N TYR A 61 -11.80 0.65 -22.32
CA TYR A 61 -12.20 -0.16 -23.48
C TYR A 61 -12.23 -1.65 -23.11
N PHE A 62 -13.28 -2.36 -23.50
CA PHE A 62 -13.43 -3.79 -23.21
C PHE A 62 -12.92 -4.69 -24.32
N ASN A 63 -12.88 -4.19 -25.54
CA ASN A 63 -12.61 -5.00 -26.72
C ASN A 63 -11.43 -4.46 -27.52
N VAL A 64 -10.66 -5.36 -28.12
CA VAL A 64 -9.57 -5.03 -29.05
C VAL A 64 -9.55 -5.96 -30.26
N ILE A 65 -9.35 -5.37 -31.43
CA ILE A 65 -9.08 -6.02 -32.71
C ILE A 65 -7.66 -5.66 -33.13
N ALA A 66 -6.87 -6.64 -33.56
CA ALA A 66 -5.54 -6.44 -34.10
C ALA A 66 -5.47 -6.94 -35.55
N ASN A 67 -5.04 -6.09 -36.48
CA ASN A 67 -4.91 -6.39 -37.91
C ASN A 67 -6.19 -6.96 -38.58
N GLY A 68 -7.36 -6.72 -38.00
CA GLY A 68 -8.65 -7.26 -38.45
C GLY A 68 -9.15 -8.46 -37.65
N ASP A 69 -8.32 -9.05 -36.79
CA ASP A 69 -8.66 -10.20 -35.96
C ASP A 69 -9.14 -9.76 -34.57
N SER A 70 -10.32 -10.23 -34.15
CA SER A 70 -10.84 -9.97 -32.81
C SER A 70 -10.06 -10.78 -31.77
N LEU A 71 -9.41 -10.07 -30.84
CA LEU A 71 -8.63 -10.73 -29.77
C LEU A 71 -9.46 -10.95 -28.50
N THR A 72 -10.49 -10.14 -28.29
CA THR A 72 -11.44 -10.23 -27.17
C THR A 72 -12.72 -10.96 -27.58
N SER A 73 -13.55 -11.32 -26.60
CA SER A 73 -14.73 -12.16 -26.79
C SER A 73 -15.88 -11.44 -27.49
N PHE A 74 -15.94 -10.10 -27.41
CA PHE A 74 -17.09 -9.30 -27.84
C PHE A 74 -18.44 -9.78 -27.24
N ALA A 75 -18.39 -10.55 -26.15
CA ALA A 75 -19.57 -11.07 -25.49
C ALA A 75 -20.35 -9.92 -24.86
N GLY A 76 -21.58 -9.69 -25.32
CA GLY A 76 -22.50 -8.72 -24.72
C GLY A 76 -23.14 -9.27 -23.46
N PHE A 77 -22.98 -8.59 -22.33
CA PHE A 77 -23.77 -8.88 -21.14
C PHE A 77 -25.13 -8.19 -21.24
N PHE A 78 -26.19 -8.99 -21.29
CA PHE A 78 -27.57 -8.52 -21.14
C PHE A 78 -27.99 -8.65 -19.68
N SER A 79 -27.84 -7.59 -18.90
CA SER A 79 -28.58 -7.45 -17.64
C SER A 79 -29.20 -6.06 -17.58
N ALA A 80 -30.54 -6.02 -17.61
CA ALA A 80 -31.32 -4.79 -17.55
C ALA A 80 -31.27 -4.10 -16.17
N THR A 81 -30.49 -4.61 -15.20
CA THR A 81 -30.50 -4.17 -13.80
C THR A 81 -29.14 -3.79 -13.24
N SER A 82 -28.07 -3.74 -14.05
CA SER A 82 -26.76 -3.30 -13.55
C SER A 82 -26.02 -2.44 -14.60
N PRO A 83 -26.05 -1.10 -14.46
CA PRO A 83 -25.42 -0.18 -15.42
C PRO A 83 -23.90 -0.06 -15.32
N SER A 84 -23.25 -0.89 -14.52
CA SER A 84 -21.79 -0.85 -14.34
C SER A 84 -21.30 -2.20 -13.86
N VAL A 85 -20.56 -2.92 -14.70
CA VAL A 85 -19.61 -3.91 -14.20
C VAL A 85 -18.32 -3.11 -13.97
N PRO A 86 -18.02 -2.65 -12.74
CA PRO A 86 -16.65 -2.24 -12.45
C PRO A 86 -15.77 -3.47 -12.68
N PHE A 87 -14.58 -3.26 -13.24
CA PHE A 87 -13.52 -4.27 -13.27
C PHE A 87 -13.50 -5.01 -11.92
N GLY A 88 -13.82 -6.32 -11.91
CA GLY A 88 -13.88 -7.13 -10.67
C GLY A 88 -15.28 -7.40 -10.07
N GLY A 89 -16.39 -7.00 -10.70
CA GLY A 89 -17.74 -7.38 -10.26
C GLY A 89 -18.07 -8.88 -10.43
N PRO A 90 -19.08 -9.44 -9.74
CA PRO A 90 -19.41 -10.87 -9.81
C PRO A 90 -19.75 -11.38 -11.22
N TRP A 91 -20.20 -10.50 -12.12
CA TRP A 91 -20.50 -10.80 -13.52
C TRP A 91 -19.28 -10.80 -14.45
N TYR A 92 -18.14 -10.30 -14.00
CA TYR A 92 -16.85 -10.34 -14.72
C TYR A 92 -16.44 -11.80 -15.04
N SER A 93 -16.93 -12.77 -14.26
CA SER A 93 -16.65 -14.20 -14.41
C SER A 93 -17.49 -14.95 -15.45
N ALA A 94 -18.49 -14.31 -16.08
CA ALA A 94 -19.50 -15.01 -16.89
C ALA A 94 -19.20 -15.05 -18.41
N SER A 95 -18.15 -14.40 -18.88
CA SER A 95 -17.70 -14.43 -20.27
C SER A 95 -16.65 -15.51 -20.50
N MET A 96 -16.64 -16.10 -21.69
CA MET A 96 -15.60 -17.06 -22.07
C MET A 96 -14.29 -16.32 -22.39
N GLY A 97 -13.19 -16.79 -21.82
CA GLY A 97 -11.85 -16.35 -22.17
C GLY A 97 -11.53 -16.54 -23.65
N THR A 98 -10.62 -15.72 -24.17
CA THR A 98 -10.00 -15.89 -25.49
C THR A 98 -8.56 -16.35 -25.35
N GLU A 99 -7.91 -16.70 -26.46
CA GLU A 99 -6.47 -17.00 -26.49
C GLU A 99 -5.64 -15.86 -25.87
N TYR A 100 -5.98 -14.61 -26.19
CA TYR A 100 -5.23 -13.44 -25.74
C TYR A 100 -5.64 -12.95 -24.35
N PHE A 101 -6.90 -13.20 -23.95
CA PHE A 101 -7.49 -12.76 -22.69
C PHE A 101 -8.20 -13.95 -22.02
N PRO A 102 -7.48 -14.92 -21.43
CA PRO A 102 -8.02 -16.22 -21.04
C PRO A 102 -8.94 -16.19 -19.82
N PHE A 103 -8.85 -15.18 -18.96
CA PHE A 103 -9.67 -15.11 -17.74
C PHE A 103 -11.12 -14.74 -18.04
N HIS A 104 -11.34 -13.67 -18.81
CA HIS A 104 -12.67 -13.09 -19.04
C HIS A 104 -12.91 -12.66 -20.49
N GLY A 105 -11.94 -12.82 -21.38
CA GLY A 105 -12.08 -12.44 -22.78
C GLY A 105 -12.17 -10.93 -23.02
N TYR A 106 -11.85 -10.10 -22.02
CA TYR A 106 -11.88 -8.63 -22.12
C TYR A 106 -10.49 -8.04 -22.00
N LEU A 107 -10.30 -6.88 -22.63
CA LEU A 107 -9.12 -6.06 -22.46
C LEU A 107 -9.07 -5.51 -21.02
N GLY A 108 -7.97 -5.78 -20.33
CA GLY A 108 -7.70 -5.25 -19.01
C GLY A 108 -7.29 -3.78 -19.03
N ARG A 109 -6.80 -3.30 -17.88
CA ARG A 109 -6.25 -1.95 -17.71
C ARG A 109 -4.86 -1.77 -18.31
N GLU A 110 -4.16 -2.88 -18.51
CA GLU A 110 -2.83 -2.97 -19.07
C GLU A 110 -2.77 -4.16 -20.02
N TRP A 111 -2.10 -4.01 -21.16
CA TRP A 111 -1.86 -5.11 -22.08
C TRP A 111 -0.49 -4.98 -22.76
N ARG A 112 0.42 -5.90 -22.46
CA ARG A 112 1.66 -6.07 -23.24
C ARG A 112 1.33 -6.82 -24.52
N ILE A 113 1.67 -6.23 -25.66
CA ILE A 113 1.25 -6.74 -26.96
C ILE A 113 2.15 -7.93 -27.34
N PRO A 114 1.60 -9.11 -27.70
CA PRO A 114 2.40 -10.21 -28.23
C PRO A 114 3.15 -9.82 -29.50
N GLN A 115 4.43 -10.18 -29.59
CA GLN A 115 5.30 -9.87 -30.73
C GLN A 115 4.73 -10.41 -32.04
N ARG A 116 4.07 -11.57 -32.00
CA ARG A 116 3.42 -12.21 -33.16
C ARG A 116 2.28 -11.39 -33.80
N LEU A 117 1.75 -10.38 -33.12
CA LEU A 117 0.71 -9.51 -33.70
C LEU A 117 1.31 -8.45 -34.64
N PHE A 118 2.60 -8.14 -34.52
CA PHE A 118 3.25 -7.23 -35.45
C PHE A 118 3.48 -7.92 -36.78
N ARG A 119 3.15 -7.22 -37.88
CA ARG A 119 3.53 -7.68 -39.22
C ARG A 119 5.05 -7.61 -39.38
N ASP A 120 5.61 -8.31 -40.36
CA ASP A 120 7.07 -8.36 -40.63
C ASP A 120 7.73 -6.98 -40.78
N ASN A 121 6.97 -5.97 -41.21
CA ASN A 121 7.43 -4.58 -41.33
C ASN A 121 7.33 -3.78 -40.02
N GLY A 122 7.04 -4.42 -38.88
CA GLY A 122 6.86 -3.78 -37.57
C GLY A 122 5.54 -3.01 -37.42
N ARG A 123 4.61 -3.11 -38.38
CA ARG A 123 3.31 -2.43 -38.31
C ARG A 123 2.28 -3.28 -37.59
N LEU A 124 1.49 -2.65 -36.73
CA LEU A 124 0.31 -3.23 -36.09
C LEU A 124 -0.85 -2.23 -36.14
N ASP A 125 -2.00 -2.65 -36.65
CA ASP A 125 -3.22 -1.85 -36.60
C ASP A 125 -4.13 -2.37 -35.48
N LEU A 126 -4.51 -1.51 -34.55
CA LEU A 126 -5.37 -1.80 -33.41
C LEU A 126 -6.68 -1.03 -33.49
N PHE A 127 -7.76 -1.67 -33.07
CA PHE A 127 -9.05 -1.02 -32.87
C PHE A 127 -9.62 -1.41 -31.51
N PHE A 128 -9.94 -0.42 -30.68
CA PHE A 128 -10.50 -0.59 -29.34
C PHE A 128 -11.96 -0.17 -29.30
N GLN A 129 -12.79 -0.87 -28.51
CA GLN A 129 -14.22 -0.59 -28.43
C GLN A 129 -14.81 -0.79 -27.03
N HIS A 130 -15.82 0.02 -26.70
CA HIS A 130 -16.60 -0.05 -25.46
C HIS A 130 -17.80 -1.02 -25.50
N ILE A 131 -18.08 -1.68 -26.63
CA ILE A 131 -19.37 -2.34 -26.86
C ILE A 131 -19.66 -3.43 -25.82
N MET A 132 -20.63 -3.15 -24.94
CA MET A 132 -21.43 -4.13 -24.21
C MET A 132 -22.82 -4.18 -24.87
N GLY A 133 -22.98 -5.07 -25.86
CA GLY A 133 -24.26 -5.32 -26.55
C GLY A 133 -24.48 -4.54 -27.87
N TYR A 134 -24.56 -5.30 -28.96
CA TYR A 134 -24.93 -4.97 -30.37
C TYR A 134 -24.28 -3.76 -31.07
N PRO A 135 -23.61 -3.97 -32.23
CA PRO A 135 -23.14 -2.90 -33.10
C PRO A 135 -24.31 -2.35 -33.92
N ASN A 136 -25.15 -1.49 -33.36
CA ASN A 136 -26.04 -0.66 -34.18
C ASN A 136 -25.27 0.59 -34.61
N VAL A 137 -24.72 0.51 -35.82
CA VAL A 137 -23.74 1.42 -36.42
C VAL A 137 -24.31 2.83 -36.72
N GLU A 138 -25.59 3.07 -36.46
CA GLU A 138 -26.26 4.32 -36.87
C GLU A 138 -26.33 5.43 -35.81
N ASN A 139 -26.09 5.14 -34.52
CA ASN A 139 -26.21 6.14 -33.44
C ASN A 139 -25.02 6.16 -32.47
N ASN A 140 -23.87 5.60 -32.85
CA ASN A 140 -22.73 5.47 -31.93
C ASN A 140 -21.88 6.77 -31.99
N PRO A 141 -21.95 7.66 -30.98
CA PRO A 141 -21.16 8.89 -31.00
C PRO A 141 -19.67 8.52 -31.00
N ALA A 142 -18.87 9.34 -31.71
CA ALA A 142 -17.46 9.17 -32.03
C ALA A 142 -16.46 8.97 -30.84
N GLY A 143 -16.92 8.60 -29.64
CA GLY A 143 -16.10 8.27 -28.46
C GLY A 143 -15.99 6.78 -28.13
N ASN A 144 -16.75 5.89 -28.77
CA ASN A 144 -16.81 4.47 -28.40
C ASN A 144 -15.83 3.55 -29.14
N ILE A 145 -15.05 4.09 -30.08
CA ILE A 145 -14.12 3.34 -30.92
C ILE A 145 -12.83 4.14 -31.06
N LEU A 146 -11.68 3.49 -30.88
CA LEU A 146 -10.36 4.07 -31.09
C LEU A 146 -9.57 3.22 -32.10
N GLY A 147 -9.15 3.80 -33.21
CA GLY A 147 -8.17 3.21 -34.12
C GLY A 147 -6.76 3.73 -33.84
N LEU A 148 -5.78 2.83 -33.75
CA LEU A 148 -4.38 3.15 -33.51
C LEU A 148 -3.50 2.31 -34.43
N THR A 149 -2.63 2.94 -35.22
CA THR A 149 -1.56 2.23 -35.93
C THR A 149 -0.24 2.43 -35.21
N ILE A 150 0.37 1.33 -34.80
CA ILE A 150 1.69 1.30 -34.18
C ILE A 150 2.71 0.90 -35.24
N GLN A 151 3.80 1.66 -35.31
CA GLN A 151 4.96 1.33 -36.12
C GLN A 151 6.15 1.13 -35.19
N HIS A 152 6.58 -0.12 -35.02
CA HIS A 152 7.59 -0.49 -34.05
C HIS A 152 8.71 -1.31 -34.72
N THR A 153 9.86 -0.67 -34.94
CA THR A 153 10.99 -1.26 -35.69
C THR A 153 12.32 -1.27 -34.93
N ASP A 154 12.37 -0.66 -33.75
CA ASP A 154 13.61 -0.37 -33.02
C ASP A 154 13.70 -0.99 -31.62
N ASN A 155 12.76 -1.88 -31.26
CA ASN A 155 12.70 -2.62 -30.00
C ASN A 155 12.72 -1.76 -28.72
N ARG A 156 12.45 -0.44 -28.83
CA ARG A 156 12.35 0.46 -27.67
C ARG A 156 11.06 0.18 -26.88
N PRO A 157 11.10 0.10 -25.54
CA PRO A 157 9.89 0.02 -24.74
C PRO A 157 9.06 1.30 -24.84
N VAL A 158 7.79 1.17 -25.22
CA VAL A 158 6.87 2.29 -25.42
C VAL A 158 5.52 1.95 -24.81
N ASP A 159 4.97 2.87 -24.04
CA ASP A 159 3.60 2.82 -23.55
C ASP A 159 2.70 3.71 -24.42
N TYR A 160 1.58 3.15 -24.87
CA TYR A 160 0.48 3.87 -25.50
C TYR A 160 -0.66 3.99 -24.50
N TYR A 161 -0.81 5.18 -23.92
CA TYR A 161 -1.91 5.55 -23.05
C TYR A 161 -3.14 5.86 -23.90
N ILE A 162 -4.23 5.14 -23.72
CA ILE A 162 -5.48 5.33 -24.48
C ILE A 162 -6.58 5.85 -23.56
N GLY A 163 -7.29 6.89 -24.00
CA GLY A 163 -8.31 7.58 -23.20
C GLY A 163 -8.51 9.04 -23.58
N PRO A 164 -9.50 9.72 -22.97
CA PRO A 164 -9.76 11.13 -23.22
C PRO A 164 -8.55 11.97 -22.78
N HIS A 165 -7.93 12.66 -23.74
CA HIS A 165 -6.79 13.54 -23.49
C HIS A 165 -7.06 14.92 -24.12
N PRO A 166 -6.82 16.04 -23.40
CA PRO A 166 -7.22 17.38 -23.85
C PRO A 166 -6.48 17.91 -25.09
N VAL A 167 -5.25 17.43 -25.34
CA VAL A 167 -4.37 17.99 -26.39
C VAL A 167 -3.98 17.04 -27.55
N GLU A 168 -3.81 15.73 -27.34
CA GLU A 168 -3.29 14.79 -28.37
C GLU A 168 -4.33 13.86 -29.00
N GLY A 169 -5.62 14.13 -28.75
CA GLY A 169 -6.70 13.28 -29.23
C GLY A 169 -6.96 12.12 -28.28
N VAL A 170 -6.95 10.89 -28.80
CA VAL A 170 -7.46 9.69 -28.13
C VAL A 170 -6.38 8.76 -27.57
N TYR A 171 -5.09 9.08 -27.81
CA TYR A 171 -3.95 8.38 -27.21
C TYR A 171 -2.72 9.28 -27.02
N PHE A 172 -1.81 8.86 -26.15
CA PHE A 172 -0.51 9.49 -25.86
C PHE A 172 0.57 8.41 -25.80
N ALA A 173 1.68 8.60 -26.51
CA ALA A 173 2.78 7.63 -26.57
C ALA A 173 4.03 8.16 -25.86
N VAL A 174 4.68 7.32 -25.06
CA VAL A 174 5.90 7.71 -24.33
C VAL A 174 6.86 6.53 -24.18
N ASP A 175 8.15 6.81 -24.35
CA ASP A 175 9.21 5.85 -24.08
C ASP A 175 9.19 5.43 -22.60
N ARG A 176 9.39 4.14 -22.35
CA ARG A 176 9.39 3.54 -21.01
C ARG A 176 10.79 3.03 -20.69
N ASP A 177 11.21 3.26 -19.45
CA ASP A 177 12.41 2.62 -18.91
C ASP A 177 12.01 1.30 -18.25
N GLU A 178 12.71 0.22 -18.56
CA GLU A 178 12.60 -1.07 -17.86
C GLU A 178 13.88 -1.40 -17.09
N THR A 179 14.92 -0.57 -17.21
CA THR A 179 16.19 -0.82 -16.57
C THR A 179 16.06 -0.58 -15.06
N PRO A 180 16.56 -1.51 -14.23
CA PRO A 180 16.58 -1.31 -12.78
C PRO A 180 17.29 -0.03 -12.35
N SER A 181 17.07 0.37 -11.10
CA SER A 181 17.81 1.46 -10.47
C SER A 181 19.32 1.23 -10.53
N SER A 182 20.08 2.32 -10.65
CA SER A 182 21.53 2.34 -10.51
C SER A 182 21.99 1.88 -9.12
N GLN A 183 21.12 2.02 -8.11
CA GLN A 183 21.31 1.51 -6.77
C GLN A 183 20.52 0.21 -6.56
N PRO A 184 21.17 -0.88 -6.12
CA PRO A 184 20.54 -2.20 -6.12
C PRO A 184 19.44 -2.40 -5.07
N ASP A 185 19.34 -1.52 -4.07
CA ASP A 185 18.28 -1.48 -3.06
C ASP A 185 17.23 -0.39 -3.35
N HIS A 186 17.19 0.16 -4.56
CA HIS A 186 16.27 1.21 -4.93
C HIS A 186 15.30 0.76 -6.02
N PHE A 187 14.21 1.50 -6.16
CA PHE A 187 13.28 1.43 -7.28
C PHE A 187 13.26 2.77 -8.02
N LYS A 188 12.77 2.76 -9.26
CA LYS A 188 12.52 3.95 -10.06
C LYS A 188 11.03 4.30 -10.07
N ILE A 189 10.72 5.59 -9.98
CA ILE A 189 9.35 6.09 -10.15
C ILE A 189 9.32 7.36 -11.00
N ARG A 190 8.30 7.50 -11.86
CA ARG A 190 8.02 8.74 -12.59
C ARG A 190 6.54 9.10 -12.50
N VAL A 191 6.19 10.27 -13.01
CA VAL A 191 4.80 10.69 -13.18
C VAL A 191 4.52 10.89 -14.67
N VAL A 192 3.38 10.38 -15.12
CA VAL A 192 2.77 10.67 -16.42
C VAL A 192 1.44 11.35 -16.14
N ASN A 193 1.44 12.68 -16.24
CA ASN A 193 0.31 13.56 -16.04
C ASN A 193 -0.47 13.77 -17.35
N LEU A 194 -1.55 13.01 -17.52
CA LEU A 194 -2.53 13.15 -18.59
C LEU A 194 -3.87 13.67 -18.06
N ALA A 195 -3.84 14.45 -16.97
CA ALA A 195 -5.03 15.09 -16.44
C ALA A 195 -5.73 15.92 -17.53
N SER A 196 -7.06 15.90 -17.55
CA SER A 196 -7.87 16.69 -18.47
C SER A 196 -8.71 17.71 -17.72
N ASP A 197 -9.14 18.72 -18.46
CA ASP A 197 -10.27 19.53 -18.04
C ASP A 197 -11.51 18.62 -17.95
N VAL A 198 -12.09 18.51 -16.77
CA VAL A 198 -13.33 17.76 -16.50
C VAL A 198 -14.36 18.77 -16.00
N GLU A 199 -15.64 18.52 -16.28
CA GLU A 199 -16.74 19.46 -15.95
C GLU A 199 -17.02 19.59 -14.44
N THR A 200 -16.23 18.94 -13.58
CA THR A 200 -16.38 18.95 -12.13
C THR A 200 -15.36 19.85 -11.43
N THR A 201 -15.76 20.38 -10.28
CA THR A 201 -14.87 21.07 -9.35
C THR A 201 -14.57 20.15 -8.18
N PRO A 202 -13.31 19.92 -7.79
CA PRO A 202 -12.12 20.66 -8.23
C PRO A 202 -11.56 20.22 -9.60
N ASN A 203 -11.08 21.16 -10.40
CA ASN A 203 -10.42 20.87 -11.67
C ASN A 203 -8.91 20.73 -11.48
N PHE A 204 -8.34 19.61 -11.91
CA PHE A 204 -6.91 19.29 -11.76
C PHE A 204 -6.07 19.57 -13.00
N TYR A 205 -6.54 20.40 -13.92
CA TYR A 205 -5.76 20.89 -15.06
C TYR A 205 -4.69 21.94 -14.66
N GLU A 206 -4.15 21.82 -13.44
CA GLU A 206 -3.12 22.67 -12.86
C GLU A 206 -1.84 21.86 -12.56
N PRO A 207 -0.70 22.50 -12.25
CA PRO A 207 0.52 21.78 -11.93
C PRO A 207 0.34 20.81 -10.75
N LEU A 208 0.77 19.56 -10.93
CA LEU A 208 0.66 18.49 -9.95
C LEU A 208 2.01 18.12 -9.33
N THR A 209 2.01 17.74 -8.07
CA THR A 209 3.20 17.32 -7.33
C THR A 209 3.01 15.94 -6.73
N LEU A 210 3.98 15.05 -6.95
CA LEU A 210 4.05 13.77 -6.26
C LEU A 210 4.62 13.99 -4.85
N THR A 211 3.88 13.55 -3.84
CA THR A 211 4.27 13.67 -2.43
C THR A 211 4.24 12.32 -1.72
N TYR A 212 4.95 12.21 -0.60
CA TYR A 212 4.75 11.14 0.39
C TYR A 212 3.39 11.30 1.11
N ALA A 213 3.06 10.39 2.02
CA ALA A 213 1.76 10.39 2.71
C ALA A 213 1.54 11.67 3.53
N ASP A 214 2.60 12.22 4.10
CA ASP A 214 2.61 13.46 4.88
C ASP A 214 2.61 14.74 4.02
N GLY A 215 2.51 14.60 2.69
CA GLY A 215 2.50 15.72 1.76
C GLY A 215 3.86 16.36 1.51
N THR A 216 4.96 15.79 1.99
CA THR A 216 6.31 16.25 1.58
C THR A 216 6.56 15.87 0.11
N PRO A 217 7.04 16.79 -0.75
CA PRO A 217 7.40 16.46 -2.12
C PRO A 217 8.45 15.35 -2.19
N VAL A 218 8.28 14.43 -3.15
CA VAL A 218 9.19 13.28 -3.32
C VAL A 218 10.55 13.73 -3.89
N ASP A 219 10.53 14.47 -4.99
CA ASP A 219 11.70 14.97 -5.70
C ASP A 219 11.31 16.25 -6.47
N PRO A 220 12.22 17.24 -6.63
CA PRO A 220 11.97 18.40 -7.48
C PRO A 220 11.55 18.05 -8.92
N ARG A 221 12.06 16.94 -9.47
CA ARG A 221 11.67 16.45 -10.81
C ARG A 221 10.22 15.99 -10.87
N THR A 222 9.61 15.61 -9.77
CA THR A 222 8.20 15.17 -9.70
C THR A 222 7.28 16.24 -9.10
N THR A 223 7.71 17.51 -9.12
CA THR A 223 6.97 18.66 -8.58
C THR A 223 6.55 19.60 -9.70
N GLY A 224 5.35 20.19 -9.60
CA GLY A 224 4.85 21.21 -10.53
C GLY A 224 4.70 20.70 -11.97
N ILE A 225 4.22 19.46 -12.14
CA ILE A 225 4.06 18.79 -13.42
C ILE A 225 2.76 19.28 -14.07
N ASP A 226 2.88 20.14 -15.08
CA ASP A 226 1.74 20.67 -15.82
C ASP A 226 1.48 19.92 -17.14
N ALA A 227 0.44 20.35 -17.86
CA ALA A 227 0.02 19.80 -19.14
C ALA A 227 1.04 20.03 -20.28
N SER A 228 2.09 20.84 -20.10
CA SER A 228 3.16 21.03 -21.08
C SER A 228 4.30 20.03 -20.89
N ARG A 229 4.64 19.70 -19.64
CA ARG A 229 5.70 18.73 -19.33
C ARG A 229 5.20 17.30 -19.47
N ARG A 230 4.01 17.00 -18.92
CA ARG A 230 3.30 15.70 -18.86
C ARG A 230 4.08 14.50 -18.33
N VAL A 231 5.33 14.32 -18.68
CA VAL A 231 6.16 13.18 -18.30
C VAL A 231 7.36 13.69 -17.53
N THR A 232 7.64 13.07 -16.39
CA THR A 232 8.88 13.32 -15.65
C THR A 232 9.92 12.28 -16.00
N ASP A 233 11.19 12.64 -15.82
CA ASP A 233 12.24 11.63 -15.69
C ASP A 233 11.95 10.73 -14.48
N TYR A 234 12.52 9.53 -14.52
CA TYR A 234 12.51 8.63 -13.37
C TYR A 234 13.38 9.18 -12.24
N VAL A 235 12.90 9.01 -11.01
CA VAL A 235 13.64 9.29 -9.78
C VAL A 235 13.86 7.99 -9.02
N GLU A 236 15.00 7.86 -8.35
CA GLU A 236 15.37 6.64 -7.62
C GLU A 236 15.08 6.82 -6.13
N LEU A 237 14.34 5.90 -5.55
CA LEU A 237 13.95 5.91 -4.13
C LEU A 237 14.33 4.56 -3.49
N PRO A 238 14.69 4.53 -2.19
CA PRO A 238 14.91 3.27 -1.48
C PRO A 238 13.66 2.39 -1.56
N TYR A 239 13.82 1.08 -1.75
CA TYR A 239 12.69 0.15 -1.74
C TYR A 239 11.93 0.19 -0.42
N GLY A 240 10.64 -0.15 -0.44
CA GLY A 240 9.83 -0.21 0.79
C GLY A 240 8.35 0.01 0.56
N THR A 241 7.61 0.22 1.65
CA THR A 241 6.17 0.46 1.61
C THR A 241 5.84 1.95 1.69
N TYR A 242 5.21 2.47 0.64
CA TYR A 242 4.90 3.89 0.49
C TYR A 242 3.42 4.11 0.15
N GLN A 243 2.87 5.19 0.67
CA GLN A 243 1.62 5.79 0.23
C GLN A 243 1.95 7.11 -0.48
N PHE A 244 1.98 7.10 -1.80
CA PHE A 244 2.14 8.34 -2.56
C PHE A 244 0.80 9.06 -2.72
N ARG A 245 0.85 10.39 -2.70
CA ARG A 245 -0.27 11.26 -3.04
C ARG A 245 0.12 12.14 -4.22
N VAL A 246 -0.86 12.53 -5.02
CA VAL A 246 -0.69 13.56 -6.05
C VAL A 246 -1.47 14.78 -5.59
N VAL A 247 -0.74 15.87 -5.35
CA VAL A 247 -1.29 17.11 -4.78
C VAL A 247 -1.20 18.22 -5.81
N SER A 248 -2.31 18.91 -5.98
CA SER A 248 -2.44 20.03 -6.89
C SER A 248 -1.84 21.31 -6.28
N GLN A 249 -1.52 22.31 -7.10
CA GLN A 249 -0.94 23.57 -6.60
C GLN A 249 -1.87 24.28 -5.59
N THR A 250 -3.19 24.12 -5.74
CA THR A 250 -4.20 24.68 -4.81
C THR A 250 -4.45 23.82 -3.56
N GLY A 251 -3.73 22.70 -3.39
CA GLY A 251 -3.80 21.85 -2.19
C GLY A 251 -4.89 20.78 -2.23
N PHE A 252 -5.51 20.52 -3.39
CA PHE A 252 -6.37 19.36 -3.56
C PHE A 252 -5.53 18.10 -3.73
N GLN A 253 -6.01 16.99 -3.19
CA GLN A 253 -5.42 15.68 -3.40
C GLN A 253 -6.24 14.98 -4.49
N LEU A 254 -5.57 14.46 -5.52
CA LEU A 254 -6.24 13.62 -6.51
C LEU A 254 -6.54 12.26 -5.86
N PRO A 255 -7.73 11.68 -6.08
CA PRO A 255 -8.03 10.33 -5.66
C PRO A 255 -7.19 9.31 -6.44
N GLY A 256 -6.72 8.29 -5.74
CA GLY A 256 -6.22 7.08 -6.36
C GLY A 256 -7.34 6.26 -7.02
N THR A 257 -6.99 5.28 -7.85
CA THR A 257 -7.96 4.28 -8.35
C THR A 257 -7.31 2.91 -8.43
N ASP A 258 -8.03 1.91 -7.90
CA ASP A 258 -7.69 0.48 -7.95
C ASP A 258 -8.82 -0.34 -8.60
N GLY A 259 -9.90 0.32 -9.05
CA GLY A 259 -11.07 -0.33 -9.62
C GLY A 259 -12.08 -0.87 -8.63
N ARG A 260 -11.81 -0.73 -7.33
CA ARG A 260 -12.76 -1.11 -6.29
C ARG A 260 -13.79 -0.01 -6.09
N THR A 261 -15.05 -0.43 -6.03
CA THR A 261 -16.18 0.49 -5.98
C THR A 261 -16.14 1.37 -4.73
N GLU A 262 -15.79 0.80 -3.58
CA GLU A 262 -15.74 1.50 -2.29
C GLU A 262 -14.78 2.70 -2.29
N HIS A 263 -13.68 2.63 -3.04
CA HIS A 263 -12.70 3.72 -3.13
C HIS A 263 -13.05 4.75 -4.21
N MET A 264 -14.05 4.44 -5.04
CA MET A 264 -14.51 5.28 -6.15
C MET A 264 -15.85 5.96 -5.85
N ILE A 265 -16.40 5.80 -4.63
CA ILE A 265 -17.56 6.54 -4.16
C ILE A 265 -17.08 7.73 -3.32
N THR A 266 -17.19 8.92 -3.90
CA THR A 266 -16.66 10.16 -3.31
C THR A 266 -17.65 11.30 -3.40
N ASP A 267 -17.49 12.31 -2.55
CA ASP A 267 -18.18 13.59 -2.68
C ASP A 267 -17.60 14.36 -3.89
N PRO A 268 -18.41 14.80 -4.87
CA PRO A 268 -17.88 15.46 -6.08
C PRO A 268 -17.13 16.76 -5.80
N ALA A 269 -17.49 17.50 -4.74
CA ALA A 269 -16.92 18.82 -4.47
C ALA A 269 -15.57 18.76 -3.75
N THR A 270 -15.33 17.70 -2.96
CA THR A 270 -14.17 17.59 -2.08
C THR A 270 -13.31 16.36 -2.34
N LEU A 271 -13.86 15.40 -3.10
CA LEU A 271 -13.33 14.07 -3.41
C LEU A 271 -13.06 13.20 -2.17
N SER A 272 -13.63 13.60 -1.03
CA SER A 272 -13.65 12.78 0.17
C SER A 272 -14.35 11.46 -0.15
N LEU A 273 -13.82 10.36 0.36
CA LEU A 273 -14.56 9.12 0.52
C LEU A 273 -15.86 9.41 1.28
N VAL A 274 -16.93 8.74 0.86
CA VAL A 274 -18.24 8.86 1.49
C VAL A 274 -18.86 7.50 1.76
N SER A 275 -19.61 7.42 2.84
CA SER A 275 -20.50 6.30 3.12
C SER A 275 -21.92 6.79 3.38
N ARG A 276 -22.87 5.86 3.43
CA ARG A 276 -24.27 6.16 3.73
C ARG A 276 -24.92 4.98 4.42
N ASP A 277 -25.56 5.23 5.55
CA ASP A 277 -26.25 4.19 6.32
C ASP A 277 -27.59 3.79 5.68
N VAL A 278 -28.36 4.79 5.24
CA VAL A 278 -29.68 4.61 4.62
C VAL A 278 -29.88 5.58 3.46
N TYR A 279 -30.64 5.17 2.44
CA TYR A 279 -30.80 5.96 1.19
C TYR A 279 -31.51 7.31 1.38
N THR A 280 -32.22 7.50 2.49
CA THR A 280 -32.88 8.75 2.86
C THR A 280 -31.97 9.73 3.61
N ALA A 281 -30.82 9.27 4.10
CA ALA A 281 -29.85 10.10 4.80
C ALA A 281 -28.88 10.76 3.80
N PRO A 282 -28.35 11.95 4.14
CA PRO A 282 -27.21 12.51 3.43
C PRO A 282 -25.99 11.58 3.53
N ALA A 283 -25.12 11.63 2.52
CA ALA A 283 -23.84 10.93 2.58
C ALA A 283 -22.96 11.51 3.69
N LYS A 284 -22.28 10.64 4.43
CA LYS A 284 -21.31 11.03 5.45
C LYS A 284 -19.93 11.16 4.80
N LEU A 285 -19.32 12.33 4.92
CA LEU A 285 -17.94 12.55 4.47
C LEU A 285 -16.96 12.00 5.51
N HIS A 286 -15.92 11.32 5.03
CA HIS A 286 -14.82 10.82 5.85
C HIS A 286 -13.62 11.77 5.90
N HIS A 287 -13.66 12.87 5.15
CA HIS A 287 -12.60 13.87 5.02
C HIS A 287 -11.25 13.26 4.64
N LEU A 288 -11.28 12.15 3.88
CA LEU A 288 -10.12 11.39 3.44
C LEU A 288 -10.22 11.17 1.94
N VAL A 289 -9.12 11.38 1.21
CA VAL A 289 -9.03 11.02 -0.21
C VAL A 289 -8.25 9.72 -0.32
N TYR A 290 -8.79 8.76 -1.07
CA TYR A 290 -8.12 7.48 -1.27
C TYR A 290 -6.78 7.66 -1.98
N ALA A 291 -5.75 6.98 -1.48
CA ALA A 291 -4.44 6.87 -2.10
C ALA A 291 -3.85 5.52 -1.70
N PRO A 292 -3.46 4.66 -2.66
CA PRO A 292 -3.09 3.29 -2.36
C PRO A 292 -1.72 3.20 -1.69
N ILE A 293 -1.61 2.25 -0.76
CA ILE A 293 -0.34 1.85 -0.15
C ILE A 293 0.24 0.66 -0.91
N HIS A 294 1.45 0.82 -1.44
CA HIS A 294 2.14 -0.22 -2.21
C HIS A 294 3.51 -0.53 -1.63
N SER A 295 3.94 -1.78 -1.78
CA SER A 295 5.32 -2.21 -1.51
C SER A 295 6.12 -2.20 -2.81
N TYR A 296 7.08 -1.28 -2.90
CA TYR A 296 7.94 -1.07 -4.04
C TYR A 296 9.22 -1.90 -3.86
N GLN A 297 9.49 -2.79 -4.81
CA GLN A 297 10.58 -3.77 -4.73
C GLN A 297 11.90 -3.18 -5.26
N PRO A 298 13.06 -3.62 -4.75
CA PRO A 298 14.35 -3.30 -5.35
C PRO A 298 14.39 -3.69 -6.83
N GLY A 299 14.92 -2.79 -7.66
CA GLY A 299 14.96 -2.95 -9.12
C GLY A 299 13.61 -2.78 -9.82
N GLY A 300 12.53 -2.51 -9.09
CA GLY A 300 11.24 -2.18 -9.66
C GLY A 300 11.25 -0.82 -10.35
N VAL A 301 10.45 -0.70 -11.40
CA VAL A 301 10.23 0.55 -12.13
C VAL A 301 8.72 0.80 -12.15
N TYR A 302 8.30 2.02 -11.81
CA TYR A 302 6.90 2.36 -11.61
C TYR A 302 6.56 3.71 -12.24
N THR A 303 5.31 3.87 -12.65
CA THR A 303 4.76 5.12 -13.16
C THR A 303 3.50 5.49 -12.39
N ILE A 304 3.45 6.70 -11.82
CA ILE A 304 2.20 7.33 -11.37
C ILE A 304 1.50 7.90 -12.59
N HIS A 305 0.45 7.24 -13.04
CA HIS A 305 -0.34 7.67 -14.18
C HIS A 305 -1.55 8.46 -13.70
N VAL A 306 -1.61 9.74 -14.07
CA VAL A 306 -2.75 10.63 -13.79
C VAL A 306 -3.63 10.75 -15.03
N TYR A 307 -4.93 10.53 -14.88
CA TYR A 307 -5.90 10.52 -15.99
C TYR A 307 -7.33 10.73 -15.49
N PRO A 308 -8.28 11.13 -16.37
CA PRO A 308 -9.70 11.18 -16.04
C PRO A 308 -10.26 9.77 -15.79
N SER A 309 -10.86 9.57 -14.63
CA SER A 309 -11.50 8.32 -14.22
C SER A 309 -12.96 8.57 -13.87
N LYS A 310 -13.79 7.54 -14.05
CA LYS A 310 -15.19 7.58 -13.59
C LYS A 310 -15.23 7.40 -12.07
N PHE A 311 -16.00 8.22 -11.38
CA PHE A 311 -16.32 8.10 -9.95
C PHE A 311 -17.83 8.04 -9.76
N MET A 312 -18.24 7.73 -8.54
CA MET A 312 -19.64 7.64 -8.13
C MET A 312 -19.90 8.51 -6.91
N TRP A 313 -21.14 8.99 -6.75
CA TRP A 313 -21.56 9.72 -5.56
C TRP A 313 -23.01 9.40 -5.18
N TYR A 314 -23.35 9.57 -3.90
CA TYR A 314 -24.71 9.32 -3.40
C TYR A 314 -25.58 10.57 -3.47
N ARG A 315 -26.73 10.46 -4.12
CA ARG A 315 -27.78 11.49 -4.09
C ARG A 315 -28.84 11.16 -3.04
N ILE A 316 -29.26 12.15 -2.26
CA ILE A 316 -30.33 12.00 -1.25
C ILE A 316 -31.62 11.52 -1.93
N GLY A 317 -32.24 10.49 -1.35
CA GLY A 317 -33.52 9.94 -1.83
C GLY A 317 -33.39 8.91 -2.96
N PHE A 318 -32.18 8.64 -3.43
CA PHE A 318 -31.92 7.62 -4.45
C PHE A 318 -31.11 6.46 -3.86
N PHE A 319 -31.51 5.24 -4.20
CA PHE A 319 -30.79 4.05 -3.78
C PHE A 319 -29.42 3.93 -4.47
N GLU A 320 -29.37 4.28 -5.75
CA GLU A 320 -28.19 4.15 -6.60
C GLU A 320 -27.22 5.33 -6.47
N ALA A 321 -25.94 5.06 -6.75
CA ALA A 321 -24.92 6.09 -6.89
C ALA A 321 -24.90 6.60 -8.35
N PHE A 322 -24.55 7.88 -8.52
CA PHE A 322 -24.51 8.55 -9.82
C PHE A 322 -23.07 8.70 -10.28
N ASN A 323 -22.83 8.48 -11.57
CA ASN A 323 -21.49 8.61 -12.14
C ASN A 323 -21.12 10.09 -12.37
N PHE A 324 -19.85 10.40 -12.22
CA PHE A 324 -19.20 11.61 -12.71
C PHE A 324 -17.78 11.27 -13.14
N PHE A 325 -17.07 12.19 -13.79
CA PHE A 325 -15.67 12.01 -14.15
C PHE A 325 -14.82 12.99 -13.37
N GLU A 326 -13.68 12.52 -12.88
CA GLU A 326 -12.68 13.35 -12.22
C GLU A 326 -11.28 12.83 -12.50
N ASN A 327 -10.26 13.68 -12.44
CA ASN A 327 -8.87 13.24 -12.54
C ASN A 327 -8.48 12.41 -11.32
N ALA A 328 -7.90 11.25 -11.59
CA ALA A 328 -7.38 10.31 -10.61
C ALA A 328 -5.95 9.95 -10.93
N PHE A 329 -5.32 9.19 -10.04
CA PHE A 329 -4.05 8.55 -10.35
C PHE A 329 -4.06 7.05 -10.05
N ARG A 330 -3.21 6.30 -10.74
CA ARG A 330 -2.90 4.91 -10.40
C ARG A 330 -1.41 4.64 -10.48
N VAL A 331 -0.97 3.62 -9.76
CA VAL A 331 0.40 3.11 -9.88
C VAL A 331 0.42 2.06 -10.99
N VAL A 332 1.23 2.27 -12.01
CA VAL A 332 1.53 1.30 -13.07
C VAL A 332 2.91 0.73 -12.78
N GLN A 333 3.02 -0.60 -12.81
CA GLN A 333 4.29 -1.28 -12.66
C GLN A 333 4.91 -1.48 -14.04
N ASP A 334 6.08 -0.91 -14.27
CA ASP A 334 6.73 -0.90 -15.59
C ASP A 334 7.52 -2.18 -15.85
N ASN A 335 8.06 -2.87 -14.85
CA ASN A 335 8.73 -4.16 -15.02
C ASN A 335 8.21 -5.19 -14.01
N VAL A 336 8.54 -6.47 -14.15
CA VAL A 336 8.31 -7.45 -13.07
C VAL A 336 9.57 -7.47 -12.21
N PRO A 337 9.61 -6.78 -11.06
CA PRO A 337 10.80 -6.81 -10.21
C PRO A 337 11.02 -8.23 -9.69
N THR A 338 12.29 -8.63 -9.59
CA THR A 338 12.64 -9.87 -8.91
C THR A 338 12.28 -9.76 -7.43
N ALA A 339 11.81 -10.86 -6.83
CA ALA A 339 11.56 -10.92 -5.40
C ALA A 339 12.77 -10.44 -4.59
N ASN A 340 12.54 -9.58 -3.59
CA ASN A 340 13.61 -9.09 -2.73
C ASN A 340 14.10 -10.19 -1.79
N LEU A 341 15.22 -10.82 -2.15
CA LEU A 341 15.90 -11.84 -1.35
C LEU A 341 17.17 -11.32 -0.65
N LYS A 342 17.56 -10.06 -0.89
CA LYS A 342 18.87 -9.53 -0.49
C LYS A 342 18.81 -8.56 0.67
N TYR A 343 17.68 -7.88 0.85
CA TYR A 343 17.60 -6.73 1.74
C TYR A 343 16.46 -6.85 2.75
N GLY A 344 16.74 -6.42 3.98
CA GLY A 344 15.75 -6.02 4.98
C GLY A 344 15.91 -4.52 5.31
N ARG A 345 14.99 -3.94 6.09
CA ARG A 345 15.09 -2.53 6.53
C ARG A 345 14.91 -2.42 8.02
N ALA A 346 15.64 -1.50 8.66
CA ALA A 346 15.44 -1.19 10.08
C ALA A 346 15.39 0.31 10.32
N GLN A 347 14.55 0.72 11.27
CA GLN A 347 14.53 2.07 11.83
C GLN A 347 14.76 2.01 13.34
N LEU A 348 15.33 3.06 13.90
CA LEU A 348 15.38 3.29 15.35
C LEU A 348 14.07 3.90 15.81
N VAL A 349 13.57 3.47 16.96
CA VAL A 349 12.57 4.20 17.74
C VAL A 349 13.17 4.49 19.11
N ASN A 350 13.41 5.77 19.40
CA ASN A 350 14.06 6.17 20.64
C ASN A 350 13.01 6.38 21.76
N ALA A 351 12.90 5.42 22.66
CA ALA A 351 12.09 5.48 23.88
C ALA A 351 12.95 5.61 25.15
N LEU A 352 14.23 5.98 25.04
CA LEU A 352 15.14 6.21 26.15
C LEU A 352 15.14 7.70 26.54
N PRO A 353 14.61 8.08 27.72
CA PRO A 353 14.46 9.49 28.09
C PRO A 353 15.79 10.26 28.10
N GLY A 354 15.75 11.52 27.66
CA GLY A 354 16.90 12.44 27.70
C GLY A 354 18.03 12.12 26.74
N SER A 355 17.78 11.29 25.72
CA SER A 355 18.80 10.79 24.82
C SER A 355 18.59 11.21 23.37
N GLN A 356 19.69 11.25 22.62
CA GLN A 356 19.73 11.31 21.17
C GLN A 356 20.60 10.14 20.71
N LEU A 357 20.01 9.23 19.94
CA LEU A 357 20.57 7.90 19.69
C LEU A 357 20.65 7.59 18.21
N LYS A 358 21.53 6.67 17.84
CA LYS A 358 21.55 6.06 16.50
C LYS A 358 21.79 4.56 16.60
N LEU A 359 21.47 3.86 15.51
CA LEU A 359 21.87 2.47 15.33
C LEU A 359 23.09 2.38 14.43
N ARG A 360 23.98 1.43 14.74
CA ARG A 360 25.07 0.97 13.87
C ARG A 360 24.87 -0.51 13.54
N PHE A 361 25.04 -0.88 12.28
CA PHE A 361 24.70 -2.22 11.80
C PHE A 361 25.95 -3.02 11.37
N GLY A 362 26.65 -3.64 12.32
CA GLY A 362 27.82 -4.46 12.04
C GLY A 362 28.88 -3.72 11.22
N SER A 363 29.26 -4.26 10.06
CA SER A 363 30.22 -3.63 9.12
C SER A 363 29.60 -2.62 8.15
N GLY A 364 28.31 -2.28 8.28
CA GLY A 364 27.62 -1.36 7.38
C GLY A 364 26.71 -0.38 8.10
N GLY A 365 26.37 0.72 7.42
CA GLY A 365 25.26 1.63 7.71
C GLY A 365 25.10 2.23 9.13
N SER A 366 24.34 3.30 9.21
CA SER A 366 23.77 3.78 10.47
C SER A 366 22.46 4.50 10.19
N THR A 367 21.57 4.53 11.19
CA THR A 367 20.48 5.51 11.16
C THR A 367 21.05 6.90 11.44
N GLU A 368 20.25 7.93 11.17
CA GLU A 368 20.49 9.27 11.67
C GLU A 368 20.27 9.36 13.19
N ASP A 369 20.73 10.48 13.77
CA ASP A 369 20.50 10.79 15.17
C ASP A 369 19.02 11.04 15.43
N THR A 370 18.45 10.23 16.33
CA THR A 370 17.02 10.17 16.61
C THR A 370 16.72 10.69 18.02
N PRO A 371 15.99 11.80 18.17
CA PRO A 371 15.59 12.34 19.46
C PRO A 371 14.63 11.42 20.23
N TYR A 372 14.57 11.58 21.55
CA TYR A 372 13.59 10.88 22.40
C TYR A 372 12.14 11.10 21.92
N GLY A 373 11.39 10.01 21.82
CA GLY A 373 10.00 9.98 21.35
C GLY A 373 9.83 9.99 19.84
N GLN A 374 10.92 9.91 19.06
CA GLN A 374 10.89 9.91 17.60
C GLN A 374 11.38 8.58 17.02
N ALA A 375 11.12 8.39 15.72
CA ALA A 375 11.70 7.33 14.92
C ALA A 375 12.62 7.89 13.83
N SER A 376 13.66 7.14 13.49
CA SER A 376 14.50 7.42 12.32
C SER A 376 13.78 7.02 11.03
N ALA A 377 14.30 7.48 9.89
CA ALA A 377 14.08 6.85 8.62
C ALA A 377 14.62 5.40 8.63
N TYR A 378 14.05 4.57 7.76
CA TYR A 378 14.54 3.22 7.57
C TYR A 378 15.86 3.20 6.81
N SER A 379 16.86 2.53 7.39
CA SER A 379 18.09 2.15 6.71
C SER A 379 17.98 0.74 6.11
N THR A 380 18.56 0.54 4.93
CA THR A 380 18.68 -0.78 4.29
C THR A 380 19.73 -1.64 5.00
N LEU A 381 19.45 -2.92 5.17
CA LEU A 381 20.32 -3.94 5.73
C LEU A 381 20.48 -5.10 4.74
N SER A 382 21.66 -5.70 4.70
CA SER A 382 21.83 -6.99 4.03
C SER A 382 21.19 -8.10 4.85
N VAL A 383 20.58 -9.07 4.17
CA VAL A 383 20.04 -10.29 4.79
C VAL A 383 21.17 -11.10 5.43
N GLY A 384 20.90 -11.65 6.62
CA GLY A 384 21.85 -12.42 7.40
C GLY A 384 21.97 -11.93 8.85
N GLU A 385 22.83 -12.58 9.62
CA GLU A 385 23.11 -12.17 11.00
C GLU A 385 23.83 -10.82 11.01
N THR A 386 23.22 -9.84 11.68
CA THR A 386 23.74 -8.48 11.79
C THR A 386 23.79 -8.08 13.26
N GLN A 387 24.94 -7.54 13.70
CA GLN A 387 25.02 -6.90 15.00
C GLN A 387 24.38 -5.51 14.92
N ILE A 388 23.32 -5.30 15.66
CA ILE A 388 22.65 -4.01 15.82
C ILE A 388 23.13 -3.40 17.12
N ALA A 389 23.91 -2.32 17.05
CA ALA A 389 24.42 -1.59 18.20
C ALA A 389 23.69 -0.25 18.34
N LEU A 390 23.19 0.02 19.54
CA LEU A 390 22.66 1.32 19.93
C LEU A 390 23.80 2.18 20.46
N THR A 391 23.98 3.36 19.89
CA THR A 391 25.00 4.31 20.34
C THR A 391 24.40 5.68 20.65
N ASP A 392 25.04 6.44 21.52
CA ASP A 392 24.72 7.83 21.76
C ASP A 392 25.34 8.78 20.69
N GLY A 393 25.18 10.08 20.90
CA GLY A 393 25.73 11.13 20.03
C GLY A 393 27.26 11.23 20.03
N SER A 394 27.98 10.73 21.05
CA SER A 394 29.45 10.61 21.02
C SER A 394 29.90 9.35 20.27
N GLY A 395 28.98 8.43 19.99
CA GLY A 395 29.26 7.16 19.34
C GLY A 395 29.61 6.03 20.31
N ASP A 396 29.41 6.25 21.61
CA ASP A 396 29.62 5.23 22.64
C ASP A 396 28.48 4.21 22.59
N MET A 397 28.83 2.93 22.72
CA MET A 397 27.87 1.83 22.65
C MET A 397 27.14 1.67 23.97
N LEU A 398 25.81 1.77 23.92
CA LEU A 398 24.93 1.64 25.08
C LEU A 398 24.40 0.22 25.25
N ALA A 399 24.04 -0.41 24.13
CA ALA A 399 23.53 -1.78 24.07
C ALA A 399 23.77 -2.37 22.67
N ALA A 400 23.78 -3.69 22.56
CA ALA A 400 23.88 -4.37 21.27
C ALA A 400 23.15 -5.71 21.28
N ILE A 401 22.63 -6.11 20.12
CA ILE A 401 21.99 -7.40 19.88
C ILE A 401 22.43 -7.95 18.54
N THR A 402 22.53 -9.28 18.40
CA THR A 402 22.67 -9.92 17.09
C THR A 402 21.29 -10.35 16.61
N HIS A 403 20.91 -9.94 15.41
CA HIS A 403 19.60 -10.23 14.83
C HIS A 403 19.74 -10.82 13.43
N LEU A 404 18.95 -11.85 13.13
CA LEU A 404 18.86 -12.42 11.79
C LEU A 404 17.93 -11.56 10.93
N VAL A 405 18.51 -10.74 10.06
CA VAL A 405 17.75 -9.92 9.11
C VAL A 405 17.19 -10.83 8.01
N GLN A 406 15.87 -10.82 7.86
CA GLN A 406 15.16 -11.60 6.85
C GLN A 406 14.86 -10.77 5.60
N PRO A 407 14.79 -11.41 4.42
CA PRO A 407 14.48 -10.74 3.17
C PRO A 407 13.10 -10.08 3.21
N ASN A 408 12.99 -8.90 2.61
CA ASN A 408 11.75 -8.12 2.50
C ASN A 408 11.07 -7.80 3.84
N GLN A 409 11.80 -7.91 4.96
CA GLN A 409 11.28 -7.62 6.28
C GLN A 409 11.64 -6.19 6.69
N HIS A 410 10.67 -5.51 7.29
CA HIS A 410 10.86 -4.21 7.92
C HIS A 410 10.91 -4.39 9.43
N TYR A 411 11.84 -3.71 10.10
CA TYR A 411 12.05 -3.81 11.54
C TYR A 411 12.02 -2.43 12.20
N SER A 412 11.38 -2.37 13.37
CA SER A 412 11.56 -1.26 14.30
C SER A 412 12.40 -1.75 15.45
N VAL A 413 13.52 -1.07 15.71
CA VAL A 413 14.42 -1.33 16.83
C VAL A 413 14.11 -0.30 17.90
N TYR A 414 13.45 -0.72 18.98
CA TYR A 414 13.08 0.17 20.07
C TYR A 414 14.18 0.18 21.12
N ALA A 415 14.69 1.37 21.42
CA ALA A 415 15.63 1.61 22.52
C ALA A 415 14.86 2.14 23.73
N TYR A 416 14.89 1.45 24.87
CA TYR A 416 14.10 1.80 26.06
C TYR A 416 14.86 1.53 27.35
N PRO A 417 14.53 2.17 28.49
CA PRO A 417 15.17 1.88 29.76
C PRO A 417 14.54 0.64 30.42
N ASP A 418 15.35 -0.15 31.12
CA ASP A 418 14.82 -1.06 32.15
C ASP A 418 14.44 -0.30 33.44
N GLU A 419 13.97 -1.04 34.45
CA GLU A 419 13.60 -0.51 35.77
C GLU A 419 14.73 0.34 36.40
N THR A 420 16.00 -0.06 36.19
CA THR A 420 17.18 0.64 36.70
C THR A 420 17.61 1.83 35.84
N GLY A 421 16.98 2.02 34.67
CA GLY A 421 17.33 3.07 33.70
C GLY A 421 18.41 2.66 32.70
N LYS A 422 18.87 1.40 32.73
CA LYS A 422 19.88 0.93 31.78
C LYS A 422 19.24 0.74 30.39
N PRO A 423 19.91 1.16 29.30
CA PRO A 423 19.39 0.98 27.95
C PRO A 423 19.22 -0.49 27.55
N GLN A 424 18.07 -0.79 26.95
CA GLN A 424 17.66 -2.08 26.40
C GLN A 424 17.26 -1.92 24.93
N ILE A 425 17.33 -3.01 24.18
CA ILE A 425 16.91 -3.07 22.77
C ILE A 425 15.87 -4.17 22.60
N VAL A 426 14.78 -3.87 21.88
CA VAL A 426 13.89 -4.88 21.32
C VAL A 426 13.72 -4.65 19.82
N VAL A 427 13.86 -5.71 19.03
CA VAL A 427 13.68 -5.69 17.58
C VAL A 427 12.33 -6.29 17.25
N ILE A 428 11.47 -5.53 16.56
CA ILE A 428 10.11 -5.96 16.22
C ILE A 428 9.94 -5.89 14.71
N ALA A 429 9.51 -7.00 14.11
CA ALA A 429 9.13 -7.06 12.71
C ALA A 429 7.81 -6.29 12.47
N ASN A 430 7.77 -5.49 11.41
CA ASN A 430 6.59 -4.77 10.95
C ASN A 430 6.03 -5.52 9.75
N ASP A 431 4.79 -6.03 9.86
CA ASP A 431 4.11 -6.59 8.70
C ASP A 431 3.42 -5.46 7.93
N LEU A 432 4.01 -5.09 6.81
CA LEU A 432 3.52 -4.04 5.90
C LEU A 432 2.90 -4.61 4.62
N SER A 433 2.72 -5.94 4.56
CA SER A 433 2.26 -6.61 3.34
C SER A 433 0.76 -6.46 3.07
N GLY A 434 -0.01 -6.01 4.05
CA GLY A 434 -1.40 -5.54 3.86
C GLY A 434 -2.45 -6.57 3.55
N ASN A 435 -2.15 -7.86 3.46
CA ASN A 435 -3.16 -8.91 3.20
C ASN A 435 -4.14 -8.57 2.05
N GLY A 436 -3.72 -7.78 1.05
CA GLY A 436 -4.60 -7.32 -0.05
C GLY A 436 -5.45 -6.07 0.23
N GLU A 437 -5.25 -5.38 1.37
CA GLU A 437 -5.81 -4.06 1.68
C GLU A 437 -4.91 -2.96 1.11
N LEU A 438 -5.45 -2.14 0.21
CA LEU A 438 -4.74 -1.02 -0.41
C LEU A 438 -4.82 0.27 0.42
N MET A 439 -5.68 0.31 1.45
CA MET A 439 -5.79 1.41 2.40
C MET A 439 -5.95 0.85 3.84
N PRO A 440 -4.90 0.26 4.42
CA PRO A 440 -4.94 -0.38 5.73
C PRO A 440 -5.04 0.66 6.85
N PHE A 441 -5.75 0.33 7.94
CA PHE A 441 -5.84 1.13 9.16
C PHE A 441 -5.42 0.29 10.36
N ARG A 442 -4.13 -0.08 10.41
CA ARG A 442 -3.61 -1.13 11.30
C ARG A 442 -2.84 -0.51 12.46
N LYS A 443 -3.17 -0.90 13.69
CA LYS A 443 -2.54 -0.36 14.91
C LYS A 443 -2.09 -1.51 15.80
N ARG A 444 -0.85 -1.45 16.31
CA ARG A 444 -0.35 -2.33 17.37
C ARG A 444 0.04 -1.53 18.59
N PHE A 445 0.09 -2.16 19.74
CA PHE A 445 0.41 -1.51 20.99
C PHE A 445 1.62 -2.17 21.65
N ILE A 446 2.49 -1.37 22.24
CA ILE A 446 3.63 -1.87 23.01
C ILE A 446 3.78 -1.06 24.29
N ASN A 447 4.28 -1.73 25.33
CA ASN A 447 4.72 -1.09 26.55
C ASN A 447 6.24 -1.01 26.55
N LEU A 448 6.79 0.18 26.76
CA LEU A 448 8.23 0.44 26.96
C LEU A 448 8.47 1.28 28.21
N CYS A 449 7.44 1.57 29.01
CA CYS A 449 7.56 2.26 30.29
C CYS A 449 7.91 1.24 31.38
N PRO A 450 9.12 1.27 31.94
CA PRO A 450 9.53 0.25 32.91
C PRO A 450 8.78 0.35 34.24
N ASP A 451 8.22 1.51 34.56
CA ASP A 451 7.53 1.73 35.84
C ASP A 451 6.08 1.21 35.84
N ILE A 452 5.59 0.73 34.69
CA ILE A 452 4.27 0.13 34.53
C ILE A 452 4.46 -1.33 34.06
N PRO A 453 4.47 -2.31 35.00
CA PRO A 453 4.76 -3.71 34.66
C PRO A 453 3.76 -4.35 33.69
N TYR A 454 2.51 -3.89 33.72
CA TYR A 454 1.44 -4.30 32.81
C TYR A 454 0.58 -3.09 32.45
N VAL A 455 0.37 -2.89 31.15
CA VAL A 455 -0.55 -1.88 30.64
C VAL A 455 -1.65 -2.52 29.80
N THR A 456 -2.86 -1.98 29.89
CA THR A 456 -3.93 -2.27 28.94
C THR A 456 -4.34 -0.99 28.23
N PHE A 457 -4.54 -1.06 26.91
CA PHE A 457 -5.06 0.04 26.09
C PHE A 457 -6.53 -0.18 25.77
N THR A 458 -7.36 0.85 25.93
CA THR A 458 -8.82 0.79 25.71
C THR A 458 -9.31 1.99 24.91
N ARG A 459 -10.59 1.95 24.51
CA ARG A 459 -11.33 3.12 24.02
C ARG A 459 -11.75 4.04 25.18
N ASN A 460 -12.38 5.16 24.83
CA ASN A 460 -12.88 6.20 25.75
C ASN A 460 -13.91 5.71 26.78
N ASP A 461 -14.63 4.63 26.48
CA ASP A 461 -15.58 3.97 27.39
C ASP A 461 -14.93 2.88 28.27
N GLY A 462 -13.62 2.66 28.14
CA GLY A 462 -12.89 1.59 28.83
C GLY A 462 -13.03 0.22 28.17
N GLU A 463 -13.74 0.11 27.04
CA GLU A 463 -13.90 -1.14 26.30
C GLU A 463 -12.62 -1.52 25.54
N SER A 464 -12.45 -2.82 25.32
CA SER A 464 -11.29 -3.34 24.58
C SER A 464 -11.27 -2.83 23.14
N MET A 465 -10.11 -2.39 22.66
CA MET A 465 -9.92 -1.99 21.26
C MET A 465 -9.79 -3.17 20.29
N GLY A 466 -9.58 -4.38 20.81
CA GLY A 466 -9.38 -5.57 19.99
C GLY A 466 -9.06 -6.81 20.81
N GLN A 467 -8.24 -7.69 20.23
CA GLN A 467 -7.91 -8.96 20.85
C GLN A 467 -6.99 -8.76 22.07
N PRO A 468 -7.22 -9.48 23.20
CA PRO A 468 -6.49 -9.26 24.45
C PRO A 468 -4.96 -9.34 24.32
N GLN A 469 -4.41 -10.21 23.47
CA GLN A 469 -2.96 -10.34 23.28
C GLN A 469 -2.30 -9.10 22.66
N VAL A 470 -3.09 -8.25 21.97
CA VAL A 470 -2.60 -7.04 21.30
C VAL A 470 -2.70 -5.81 22.20
N VAL A 471 -3.65 -5.80 23.14
CA VAL A 471 -4.01 -4.57 23.88
C VAL A 471 -3.99 -4.71 25.40
N ALA A 472 -4.02 -5.92 25.97
CA ALA A 472 -4.17 -6.15 27.40
C ALA A 472 -2.94 -6.78 28.05
N ASN A 473 -2.64 -6.33 29.27
CA ASN A 473 -1.51 -6.82 30.10
C ASN A 473 -0.17 -6.84 29.35
N LEU A 474 0.11 -5.81 28.56
CA LEU A 474 1.35 -5.67 27.81
C LEU A 474 2.50 -5.33 28.76
N ARG A 475 3.59 -6.08 28.65
CA ARG A 475 4.78 -5.94 29.51
C ARG A 475 5.85 -5.10 28.83
N PRO A 476 6.68 -4.35 29.59
CA PRO A 476 7.79 -3.59 29.03
C PRO A 476 8.68 -4.44 28.12
N GLY A 477 8.90 -3.97 26.89
CA GLY A 477 9.80 -4.60 25.93
C GLY A 477 9.32 -5.92 25.33
N ILE A 478 8.08 -6.36 25.60
CA ILE A 478 7.52 -7.60 25.06
C ILE A 478 6.32 -7.24 24.17
N ALA A 479 6.49 -7.42 22.86
CA ALA A 479 5.43 -7.19 21.87
C ALA A 479 4.75 -8.50 21.45
N SER A 480 3.48 -8.41 21.05
CA SER A 480 2.83 -9.53 20.34
C SER A 480 3.51 -9.72 18.98
N LEU A 481 3.79 -10.97 18.62
CA LEU A 481 4.36 -11.34 17.32
C LEU A 481 3.34 -12.06 16.43
N GLU A 482 2.32 -12.66 17.02
CA GLU A 482 1.21 -13.30 16.33
C GLU A 482 0.04 -12.32 16.24
N ASP A 483 -0.48 -12.11 15.03
CA ASP A 483 -1.54 -11.14 14.71
C ASP A 483 -1.43 -9.82 15.50
N PRO A 484 -0.32 -9.09 15.35
CA PRO A 484 0.02 -8.00 16.27
C PRO A 484 -0.82 -6.74 16.09
N TYR A 485 -1.70 -6.68 15.08
CA TYR A 485 -2.46 -5.49 14.73
C TYR A 485 -3.95 -5.65 15.00
N ILE A 486 -4.55 -4.60 15.55
CA ILE A 486 -5.99 -4.35 15.42
C ILE A 486 -6.26 -3.66 14.07
N SER A 487 -7.44 -3.90 13.51
CA SER A 487 -7.90 -3.28 12.27
C SER A 487 -8.91 -2.17 12.54
N GLY A 488 -8.90 -1.15 11.70
CA GLY A 488 -9.97 -0.15 11.58
C GLY A 488 -10.36 0.08 10.12
N ASP A 489 -11.11 1.14 9.89
CA ASP A 489 -11.48 1.65 8.56
C ASP A 489 -11.69 3.17 8.60
N GLU A 490 -11.91 3.78 7.45
CA GLU A 490 -12.17 5.22 7.28
C GLU A 490 -13.50 5.69 7.89
N ARG A 491 -14.38 4.75 8.25
CA ARG A 491 -15.72 5.02 8.77
C ARG A 491 -15.75 5.11 10.29
N GLN A 492 -14.65 4.74 10.96
CA GLN A 492 -14.54 4.83 12.41
C GLN A 492 -14.88 6.24 12.90
N GLU A 493 -15.76 6.30 13.91
CA GLU A 493 -16.03 7.54 14.64
C GLU A 493 -14.79 8.00 15.39
N PRO A 494 -14.68 9.31 15.68
CA PRO A 494 -13.63 9.83 16.56
C PRO A 494 -13.55 9.03 17.86
N TYR A 495 -12.34 8.59 18.19
CA TYR A 495 -12.06 7.79 19.36
C TYR A 495 -10.84 8.32 20.11
N GLU A 496 -10.72 7.85 21.34
CA GLU A 496 -9.58 8.07 22.22
C GLU A 496 -8.93 6.74 22.57
N ILE A 497 -7.64 6.76 22.86
CA ILE A 497 -6.90 5.63 23.39
C ILE A 497 -6.46 5.99 24.80
N LEU A 498 -6.89 5.16 25.76
CA LEU A 498 -6.56 5.33 27.17
C LEU A 498 -5.61 4.22 27.60
N ALA A 499 -4.72 4.52 28.54
CA ALA A 499 -3.84 3.55 29.18
C ALA A 499 -4.32 3.23 30.60
N TYR A 500 -4.30 1.94 30.96
CA TYR A 500 -4.66 1.46 32.29
C TYR A 500 -3.50 0.67 32.89
N ARG A 501 -3.24 0.88 34.18
CA ARG A 501 -2.35 0.04 34.98
C ARG A 501 -3.08 -1.26 35.29
N SER A 502 -2.72 -2.31 34.56
CA SER A 502 -3.40 -3.61 34.59
C SER A 502 -2.60 -4.66 35.36
N ALA A 503 -3.14 -5.88 35.45
CA ALA A 503 -2.46 -7.05 35.97
C ALA A 503 -3.11 -8.32 35.40
N PRO A 504 -2.42 -9.47 35.38
CA PRO A 504 -3.05 -10.74 35.03
C PRO A 504 -4.35 -10.96 35.84
N GLY A 505 -5.46 -11.15 35.14
CA GLY A 505 -6.80 -11.31 35.76
C GLY A 505 -7.52 -10.01 36.14
N LYS A 506 -6.92 -8.82 35.92
CA LYS A 506 -7.51 -7.50 36.17
C LYS A 506 -7.38 -6.60 34.95
N VAL A 507 -8.36 -6.68 34.05
CA VAL A 507 -8.44 -5.94 32.79
C VAL A 507 -9.75 -5.12 32.78
N PRO A 508 -9.75 -3.83 32.40
CA PRO A 508 -8.60 -3.07 31.92
C PRO A 508 -7.63 -2.64 33.04
N GLY A 509 -8.03 -2.67 34.30
CA GLY A 509 -7.18 -2.27 35.44
C GLY A 509 -7.64 -0.97 36.07
N VAL A 510 -6.70 -0.17 36.55
CA VAL A 510 -6.96 1.20 37.06
C VAL A 510 -6.54 2.19 35.98
N TRP A 511 -7.40 3.15 35.64
CA TRP A 511 -7.08 4.17 34.66
C TRP A 511 -5.83 4.94 35.07
N ALA A 512 -4.90 5.11 34.14
CA ALA A 512 -3.72 5.94 34.33
C ALA A 512 -4.02 7.38 33.89
N ASP A 513 -4.72 8.12 34.74
CA ASP A 513 -5.14 9.50 34.51
C ASP A 513 -3.99 10.51 34.42
N ASP A 514 -2.79 10.12 34.84
CA ASP A 514 -1.53 10.85 34.68
C ASP A 514 -0.87 10.66 33.30
N ILE A 515 -1.33 9.70 32.49
CA ILE A 515 -0.85 9.48 31.12
C ILE A 515 -1.79 10.22 30.17
N PRO A 516 -1.29 11.15 29.34
CA PRO A 516 -2.13 11.86 28.38
C PRO A 516 -2.87 10.89 27.45
N VAL A 517 -4.17 11.15 27.28
CA VAL A 517 -5.03 10.42 26.33
C VAL A 517 -4.59 10.73 24.91
N LEU A 518 -4.48 9.70 24.08
CA LEU A 518 -4.15 9.85 22.66
C LEU A 518 -5.46 9.92 21.86
N GLN A 519 -5.56 10.92 21.01
CA GLN A 519 -6.74 11.19 20.21
C GLN A 519 -6.61 10.56 18.83
N SER A 520 -7.74 10.20 18.22
CA SER A 520 -7.76 9.68 16.84
C SER A 520 -7.07 10.61 15.84
N HIS A 521 -7.22 11.93 15.97
CA HIS A 521 -6.56 12.92 15.11
C HIS A 521 -5.04 13.02 15.30
N ASP A 522 -4.46 12.45 16.36
CA ASP A 522 -3.00 12.39 16.53
C ASP A 522 -2.33 11.47 15.49
N PHE A 523 -3.11 10.64 14.80
CA PHE A 523 -2.66 9.79 13.70
C PHE A 523 -2.55 10.54 12.35
N ILE A 524 -2.85 11.84 12.32
CA ILE A 524 -2.75 12.69 11.13
C ILE A 524 -1.36 13.33 11.11
N ALA A 525 -0.57 13.01 10.08
CA ALA A 525 0.79 13.53 9.98
C ALA A 525 0.86 15.04 9.75
N ARG A 526 -0.10 15.60 8.98
CA ARG A 526 -0.15 17.02 8.62
C ARG A 526 -1.59 17.49 8.40
N ASN A 527 -2.12 18.24 9.35
CA ASN A 527 -3.50 18.75 9.30
C ASN A 527 -3.76 19.66 8.10
N GLU A 528 -2.75 20.40 7.63
CA GLU A 528 -2.86 21.32 6.51
C GLU A 528 -3.24 20.62 5.20
N LEU A 529 -3.00 19.31 5.05
CA LEU A 529 -3.43 18.51 3.89
C LEU A 529 -4.94 18.38 3.76
N TYR A 530 -5.65 18.68 4.85
CA TYR A 530 -7.09 18.53 5.02
C TYR A 530 -7.81 19.89 5.12
N ALA A 531 -7.07 21.00 5.03
CA ALA A 531 -7.63 22.35 5.17
C ALA A 531 -8.82 22.63 4.23
N ARG A 532 -8.85 22.00 3.04
CA ARG A 532 -9.94 22.12 2.05
C ARG A 532 -11.30 21.60 2.54
N PHE A 533 -11.34 20.78 3.59
CA PHE A 533 -12.59 20.26 4.16
C PHE A 533 -13.24 21.26 5.13
N GLY A 534 -12.97 22.57 4.98
CA GLY A 534 -13.54 23.61 5.84
C GLY A 534 -13.07 23.53 7.29
N GLY A 535 -11.85 23.03 7.52
CA GLY A 535 -11.29 22.80 8.85
C GLY A 535 -11.67 21.44 9.49
N ASN A 536 -12.48 20.61 8.81
CA ASN A 536 -12.71 19.24 9.26
C ASN A 536 -11.49 18.36 8.96
N LEU A 537 -11.27 17.37 9.83
CA LEU A 537 -10.19 16.39 9.70
C LEU A 537 -10.80 14.98 9.55
N PRO A 538 -10.12 14.05 8.86
CA PRO A 538 -10.47 12.65 8.95
C PRO A 538 -10.29 12.17 10.39
N THR A 539 -10.95 11.07 10.76
CA THR A 539 -10.76 10.48 12.09
C THR A 539 -9.30 10.09 12.32
N HIS A 540 -8.64 9.50 11.31
CA HIS A 540 -7.21 9.18 11.31
C HIS A 540 -6.75 8.94 9.87
N GLU A 541 -5.44 8.86 9.64
CA GLU A 541 -4.89 8.45 8.35
C GLU A 541 -4.75 6.92 8.21
N PRO A 542 -4.74 6.39 6.98
CA PRO A 542 -4.35 5.01 6.73
C PRO A 542 -2.85 4.80 6.94
N GLY A 543 -2.51 3.60 7.36
CA GLY A 543 -1.15 3.14 7.56
C GLY A 543 -1.04 1.99 8.56
N TYR A 544 0.21 1.61 8.81
CA TYR A 544 0.60 0.66 9.85
C TYR A 544 1.26 1.42 10.98
N TYR A 545 0.66 1.34 12.17
CA TYR A 545 1.06 2.14 13.30
C TYR A 545 1.47 1.27 14.49
N THR A 546 2.46 1.73 15.25
CA THR A 546 2.66 1.34 16.64
C THR A 546 2.30 2.49 17.56
N VAL A 547 1.47 2.22 18.56
CA VAL A 547 1.32 3.08 19.74
C VAL A 547 2.20 2.51 20.84
N ALA A 548 3.25 3.25 21.22
CA ALA A 548 4.18 2.83 22.27
C ALA A 548 3.99 3.69 23.51
N LEU A 549 3.76 3.07 24.67
CA LEU A 549 3.86 3.77 25.95
C LEU A 549 5.34 3.87 26.34
N ILE A 550 5.87 5.09 26.40
CA ILE A 550 7.28 5.38 26.72
C ILE A 550 7.37 6.28 27.96
N GLY A 551 8.57 6.48 28.50
CA GLY A 551 8.82 7.42 29.60
C GLY A 551 8.79 6.79 30.98
N ARG A 552 8.64 7.64 32.00
CA ARG A 552 8.67 7.28 33.43
C ARG A 552 7.48 7.89 34.18
N VAL A 553 7.06 7.27 35.28
CA VAL A 553 5.97 7.75 36.13
C VAL A 553 6.50 8.43 37.40
N GLY A 554 5.70 9.31 38.00
CA GLY A 554 5.99 9.93 39.29
C GLY A 554 6.27 11.44 39.22
N ASP A 555 6.11 12.10 40.36
CA ASP A 555 6.11 13.57 40.45
C ASP A 555 7.48 14.20 40.19
N ASN A 556 8.57 13.46 40.46
CA ASN A 556 9.94 13.92 40.29
C ASN A 556 10.48 13.72 38.86
N VAL A 557 9.68 13.17 37.94
CA VAL A 557 10.08 12.98 36.55
C VAL A 557 9.90 14.29 35.77
N PRO A 558 10.92 14.79 35.05
CA PRO A 558 10.79 15.97 34.20
C PRO A 558 9.62 15.83 33.21
N PRO A 559 8.84 16.89 32.95
CA PRO A 559 7.66 16.83 32.07
C PRO A 559 7.91 16.15 30.72
N GLU A 560 9.05 16.43 30.10
CA GLU A 560 9.48 15.87 28.81
C GLU A 560 9.79 14.37 28.86
N HIS A 561 10.03 13.79 30.04
CA HIS A 561 10.34 12.37 30.28
C HIS A 561 9.18 11.60 30.90
N LYS A 562 8.06 12.28 31.22
CA LYS A 562 6.87 11.64 31.78
C LYS A 562 6.28 10.61 30.81
N ALA A 563 5.63 9.62 31.41
CA ALA A 563 4.99 8.54 30.70
C ALA A 563 3.94 9.09 29.70
N ARG A 564 4.07 8.72 28.43
CA ARG A 564 3.16 9.13 27.36
C ARG A 564 3.12 8.11 26.23
N MET A 565 2.03 8.10 25.49
CA MET A 565 1.94 7.33 24.25
C MET A 565 2.57 8.11 23.09
N VAL A 566 3.32 7.41 22.23
CA VAL A 566 3.83 7.95 20.96
C VAL A 566 3.36 7.08 19.80
N ILE A 567 3.10 7.71 18.65
CA ILE A 567 2.66 7.06 17.43
C ILE A 567 3.84 6.94 16.47
N ILE A 568 4.12 5.71 16.02
CA ILE A 568 5.12 5.42 14.99
C ILE A 568 4.40 4.88 13.76
N LYS A 569 4.43 5.61 12.64
CA LYS A 569 3.93 5.14 11.33
C LYS A 569 5.06 4.38 10.61
N HIS A 570 4.78 3.19 10.08
CA HIS A 570 5.79 2.31 9.49
C HIS A 570 5.84 2.35 7.97
N ASN A 571 4.81 2.87 7.31
CA ASN A 571 4.84 3.24 5.90
C ASN A 571 5.04 4.75 5.76
N ARG A 572 5.66 5.18 4.66
CA ARG A 572 5.92 6.61 4.39
C ARG A 572 4.95 7.19 3.37
#